data_AF-A0A7W8XK62-F1
#
_entry.id   AF-A0A7W8XK62-F1
#
_cell.length_a   1.000
_cell.length_b   1.000
_cell.length_c   1.000
_cell.angle_alpha   90.00
_cell.angle_beta   90.00
_cell.angle_gamma   90.00
#
_symmetry.space_group_name_H-M   'P 1'
#
loop_
_entity.id
_entity.type
_entity.pdbx_description
1 polymer ?
#
loop_
_entity_poly.entity_id
_entity_poly.type
_entity_poly.pdbx_seq_one_letter_code
_entity_poly.pdbx_strand_id
1 'polypeptide(L)'
;MKTEARFFSRSAMLHLSELFDGLDTLKVRGDKTVLLDAGPGSAISSLFRARSFPRYRDIHDALGRPDIHLGPPPASVARAGRMNAHGIAVFYGATDPLVALAEVRPPVGCSVAVARFNVIRPVTLLDLTALRDAMTLGDIFDPSFLDRLQRADFLRQISERITVPVMPDDEHLGYLVTQAIADFLATLENPEIDGILFPSVQSKGDAHNVVLFHKASRVRPMDLPRGTAIEVSDGYATEDGWESDYSIYERVPRTPPEPPAHATRPWFQQAYDPTDPDRRDFTLEVDPQSVEIHTVGAVQYQTDRNSVRRHRFTDTEAAS
;
A
#
# COMPACT_ATOMS: atom_id res chain seq x y z
N MET A 1 -17.69 -8.90 7.61
CA MET A 1 -18.45 -8.00 6.72
C MET A 1 -18.16 -6.51 6.89
N LYS A 2 -18.51 -5.80 7.98
CA LYS A 2 -18.27 -4.32 8.06
C LYS A 2 -16.79 -3.89 8.01
N THR A 3 -15.85 -4.80 8.24
CA THR A 3 -14.40 -4.56 8.29
C THR A 3 -13.66 -5.01 7.03
N GLU A 4 -14.37 -5.55 6.03
CA GLU A 4 -13.78 -6.13 4.81
C GLU A 4 -14.03 -5.27 3.57
N ALA A 5 -15.25 -4.75 3.39
CA ALA A 5 -15.65 -3.83 2.30
C ALA A 5 -16.94 -3.07 2.67
N ARG A 6 -17.19 -1.89 2.07
CA ARG A 6 -18.49 -1.19 2.20
C ARG A 6 -19.59 -1.89 1.38
N PHE A 7 -20.84 -1.69 1.80
CA PHE A 7 -22.01 -2.12 1.03
C PHE A 7 -22.27 -1.16 -0.13
N PHE A 8 -22.30 -1.70 -1.34
CA PHE A 8 -22.64 -0.95 -2.55
C PHE A 8 -24.15 -0.98 -2.82
N SER A 9 -24.65 0.03 -3.53
CA SER A 9 -25.97 -0.07 -4.15
C SER A 9 -25.91 -1.11 -5.29
N ARG A 10 -27.01 -1.83 -5.51
CA ARG A 10 -27.09 -2.86 -6.58
C ARG A 10 -26.78 -2.26 -7.96
N SER A 11 -27.19 -1.02 -8.22
CA SER A 11 -26.90 -0.32 -9.48
C SER A 11 -25.42 0.00 -9.67
N ALA A 12 -24.72 0.40 -8.61
CA ALA A 12 -23.29 0.68 -8.68
C ALA A 12 -22.47 -0.60 -8.90
N MET A 13 -22.86 -1.71 -8.26
CA MET A 13 -22.22 -3.01 -8.49
C MET A 13 -22.36 -3.49 -9.93
N LEU A 14 -23.55 -3.37 -10.53
CA LEU A 14 -23.77 -3.78 -11.91
C LEU A 14 -22.87 -3.00 -12.86
N HIS A 15 -22.80 -1.68 -12.68
CA HIS A 15 -21.95 -0.84 -13.52
C HIS A 15 -20.46 -1.17 -13.35
N LEU A 16 -19.97 -1.33 -12.12
CA LEU A 16 -18.58 -1.74 -11.87
C LEU A 16 -18.30 -3.15 -12.43
N SER A 17 -19.26 -4.08 -12.34
CA SER A 17 -19.15 -5.41 -12.92
C SER A 17 -19.00 -5.36 -14.43
N GLU A 18 -19.83 -4.59 -15.14
CA GLU A 18 -19.71 -4.38 -16.59
C GLU A 18 -18.35 -3.75 -16.95
N LEU A 19 -17.87 -2.82 -16.13
CA LEU A 19 -16.61 -2.10 -16.34
C LEU A 19 -15.36 -2.95 -16.10
N PHE A 20 -15.43 -3.97 -15.25
CA PHE A 20 -14.31 -4.87 -14.93
C PHE A 20 -14.53 -6.30 -15.46
N ASP A 21 -15.53 -6.52 -16.30
CA ASP A 21 -15.79 -7.83 -16.92
C ASP A 21 -14.68 -8.24 -17.90
N GLY A 22 -14.22 -9.49 -17.83
CA GLY A 22 -13.18 -10.01 -18.72
C GLY A 22 -11.77 -9.47 -18.49
N LEU A 23 -11.43 -9.03 -17.27
CA LEU A 23 -10.06 -8.63 -16.90
C LEU A 23 -9.00 -9.70 -17.19
N ASP A 24 -9.36 -10.98 -17.07
CA ASP A 24 -8.52 -12.14 -17.35
C ASP A 24 -8.21 -12.33 -18.84
N THR A 25 -9.09 -11.84 -19.73
CA THR A 25 -8.93 -11.98 -21.19
C THR A 25 -8.35 -10.73 -21.86
N LEU A 26 -8.23 -9.61 -21.13
CA LEU A 26 -7.67 -8.36 -21.61
C LEU A 26 -6.15 -8.48 -21.83
N LYS A 27 -5.74 -8.37 -23.10
CA LYS A 27 -4.34 -8.35 -23.52
C LYS A 27 -3.86 -6.94 -23.84
N VAL A 28 -2.69 -6.59 -23.34
CA VAL A 28 -1.89 -5.44 -23.74
C VAL A 28 -1.00 -5.82 -24.94
N ARG A 29 -0.47 -4.82 -25.66
CA ARG A 29 0.60 -5.04 -26.66
C ARG A 29 1.70 -5.94 -26.09
N GLY A 30 2.02 -7.01 -26.82
CA GLY A 30 3.12 -7.93 -26.49
C GLY A 30 2.76 -9.09 -25.55
N ASP A 31 1.53 -9.61 -25.64
CA ASP A 31 1.01 -10.76 -24.87
C ASP A 31 1.01 -10.58 -23.33
N LYS A 32 1.19 -9.34 -22.87
CA LYS A 32 1.09 -8.97 -21.46
C LYS A 32 -0.39 -8.88 -21.04
N THR A 33 -0.72 -9.37 -19.85
CA THR A 33 -2.05 -9.29 -19.25
C THR A 33 -2.14 -8.09 -18.30
N VAL A 34 -3.36 -7.66 -17.99
CA VAL A 34 -3.61 -6.63 -16.97
C VAL A 34 -3.53 -7.17 -15.54
N LEU A 35 -3.59 -8.49 -15.38
CA LEU A 35 -3.37 -9.19 -14.12
C LEU A 35 -1.93 -9.69 -14.06
N LEU A 36 -1.27 -9.45 -12.94
CA LEU A 36 0.12 -9.84 -12.68
C LEU A 36 0.19 -10.72 -11.44
N ASP A 37 0.95 -11.81 -11.53
CA ASP A 37 1.25 -12.66 -10.39
C ASP A 37 2.40 -12.08 -9.56
N ALA A 38 2.15 -11.86 -8.28
CA ALA A 38 3.15 -11.52 -7.27
C ALA A 38 3.32 -12.68 -6.26
N GLY A 39 4.49 -12.82 -5.67
CA GLY A 39 4.79 -13.90 -4.72
C GLY A 39 6.04 -14.70 -5.05
N PRO A 40 6.19 -15.89 -4.44
CA PRO A 40 7.38 -16.71 -4.60
C PRO A 40 7.60 -17.10 -6.07
N GLY A 41 8.77 -16.75 -6.61
CA GLY A 41 9.17 -17.08 -7.99
C GLY A 41 8.62 -16.15 -9.07
N SER A 42 7.87 -15.10 -8.74
CA SER A 42 7.45 -14.09 -9.71
C SER A 42 8.38 -12.87 -9.72
N ALA A 43 8.16 -11.96 -10.67
CA ALA A 43 8.94 -10.72 -10.79
C ALA A 43 8.81 -9.80 -9.57
N ILE A 44 7.66 -9.83 -8.90
CA ILE A 44 7.39 -9.06 -7.67
C ILE A 44 7.28 -10.08 -6.51
N SER A 45 8.42 -10.40 -5.91
CA SER A 45 8.50 -11.33 -4.77
C SER A 45 8.54 -10.63 -3.40
N SER A 46 8.79 -9.32 -3.38
CA SER A 46 8.82 -8.53 -2.16
C SER A 46 8.30 -7.12 -2.38
N LEU A 47 7.76 -6.52 -1.33
CA LEU A 47 7.30 -5.15 -1.28
C LEU A 47 8.01 -4.39 -0.16
N PHE A 48 8.20 -3.09 -0.32
CA PHE A 48 8.75 -2.22 0.70
C PHE A 48 7.64 -1.38 1.30
N ARG A 49 7.70 -1.16 2.61
CA ARG A 49 6.79 -0.26 3.31
C ARG A 49 7.57 0.65 4.23
N ALA A 50 7.18 1.92 4.23
CA ALA A 50 7.75 2.95 5.07
C ALA A 50 6.70 3.50 6.05
N ARG A 51 7.14 3.90 7.24
CA ARG A 51 6.32 4.62 8.22
C ARG A 51 7.12 5.73 8.89
N SER A 52 6.52 6.92 8.98
CA SER A 52 7.10 8.06 9.69
C SER A 52 6.81 7.97 11.19
N PHE A 53 7.84 8.23 11.99
CA PHE A 53 7.79 8.26 13.44
C PHE A 53 8.19 9.66 13.91
N PRO A 54 7.21 10.52 14.25
CA PRO A 54 7.50 11.87 14.75
C PRO A 54 7.99 11.87 16.20
N ARG A 55 7.82 10.76 16.93
CA ARG A 55 8.27 10.59 18.31
C ARG A 55 9.24 9.44 18.40
N TYR A 56 10.30 9.66 19.17
CA TYR A 56 11.40 8.72 19.32
C TYR A 56 10.98 7.38 19.92
N ARG A 57 10.10 7.38 20.94
CA ARG A 57 9.66 6.13 21.58
C ARG A 57 8.93 5.17 20.61
N ASP A 58 8.17 5.72 19.66
CA ASP A 58 7.37 4.93 18.74
C ASP A 58 8.25 4.19 17.71
N ILE A 59 9.51 4.65 17.50
CA ILE A 59 10.45 4.00 16.58
C ILE A 59 11.06 2.74 17.19
N HIS A 60 11.29 2.71 18.51
CA HIS A 60 11.85 1.52 19.19
C HIS A 60 10.91 0.33 19.10
N ASP A 61 9.62 0.56 19.35
CA ASP A 61 8.59 -0.48 19.17
C ASP A 61 8.56 -0.98 17.72
N ALA A 62 8.74 -0.06 16.76
CA ALA A 62 8.78 -0.40 15.34
C ALA A 62 10.01 -1.20 14.92
N LEU A 63 11.17 -0.89 15.48
CA LEU A 63 12.40 -1.64 15.27
C LEU A 63 12.36 -3.01 15.94
N GLY A 64 11.77 -3.09 17.14
CA GLY A 64 11.68 -4.34 17.88
C GLY A 64 10.65 -5.31 17.31
N ARG A 65 9.51 -4.79 16.82
CA ARG A 65 8.43 -5.60 16.23
C ARG A 65 7.95 -5.03 14.89
N PRO A 66 8.81 -5.05 13.85
CA PRO A 66 8.47 -4.49 12.55
C PRO A 66 7.29 -5.21 11.88
N ASP A 67 7.06 -6.49 12.19
CA ASP A 67 5.90 -7.27 11.74
C ASP A 67 4.57 -6.65 12.19
N ILE A 68 4.52 -6.11 13.42
CA ILE A 68 3.33 -5.46 13.99
C ILE A 68 3.27 -3.98 13.60
N HIS A 69 4.38 -3.27 13.79
CA HIS A 69 4.39 -1.81 13.75
C HIS A 69 4.64 -1.25 12.37
N LEU A 70 5.21 -2.02 11.44
CA LEU A 70 5.33 -1.65 10.02
C LEU A 70 4.28 -2.37 9.14
N GLY A 71 3.67 -3.46 9.61
CA GLY A 71 2.54 -4.15 8.95
C GLY A 71 1.24 -3.32 8.88
N PRO A 72 0.11 -3.82 8.35
CA PRO A 72 -1.15 -3.09 8.36
C PRO A 72 -1.65 -2.81 9.78
N PRO A 73 -2.24 -1.63 10.04
CA PRO A 73 -2.81 -1.37 11.36
C PRO A 73 -4.00 -2.30 11.64
N PRO A 74 -4.30 -2.63 12.91
CA PRO A 74 -5.54 -3.30 13.27
C PRO A 74 -6.78 -2.53 12.77
N ALA A 75 -7.84 -3.26 12.43
CA ALA A 75 -9.07 -2.66 11.89
C ALA A 75 -9.64 -1.52 12.75
N SER A 76 -9.57 -1.63 14.08
CA SER A 76 -10.07 -0.61 15.02
C SER A 76 -9.41 0.76 14.89
N VAL A 77 -8.18 0.82 14.37
CA VAL A 77 -7.39 2.05 14.21
C VAL A 77 -6.99 2.31 12.76
N ALA A 78 -7.49 1.50 11.82
CA ALA A 78 -7.25 1.67 10.40
C ALA A 78 -7.93 2.95 9.90
N ARG A 79 -7.13 3.97 9.61
CA ARG A 79 -7.60 5.24 9.03
C ARG A 79 -8.02 5.04 7.58
N ALA A 80 -8.92 5.89 7.11
CA ALA A 80 -9.27 5.96 5.70
C ALA A 80 -8.04 6.42 4.88
N GLY A 81 -7.80 5.76 3.76
CA GLY A 81 -6.78 6.11 2.78
C GLY A 81 -7.36 6.13 1.37
N ARG A 82 -6.52 6.28 0.34
CA ARG A 82 -6.97 6.33 -1.06
C ARG A 82 -7.76 5.08 -1.49
N MET A 83 -7.42 3.92 -0.93
CA MET A 83 -7.91 2.61 -1.38
C MET A 83 -8.62 1.83 -0.27
N ASN A 84 -8.87 2.45 0.88
CA ASN A 84 -9.55 1.80 1.98
C ASN A 84 -10.40 2.78 2.79
N ALA A 85 -11.59 2.34 3.18
CA ALA A 85 -12.40 3.05 4.14
C ALA A 85 -11.81 2.96 5.56
N HIS A 86 -12.23 3.88 6.44
CA HIS A 86 -11.97 3.76 7.87
C HIS A 86 -12.48 2.40 8.39
N GLY A 87 -11.65 1.69 9.14
CA GLY A 87 -11.98 0.37 9.66
C GLY A 87 -11.54 -0.81 8.78
N ILE A 88 -11.08 -0.56 7.55
CA ILE A 88 -10.62 -1.60 6.62
C ILE A 88 -9.11 -1.54 6.52
N ALA A 89 -8.43 -2.55 7.06
CA ALA A 89 -6.98 -2.63 7.06
C ALA A 89 -6.46 -3.17 5.73
N VAL A 90 -5.65 -2.38 5.03
CA VAL A 90 -4.94 -2.74 3.79
C VAL A 90 -3.43 -2.55 3.96
N PHE A 91 -2.64 -3.21 3.12
CA PHE A 91 -1.20 -2.99 3.07
C PHE A 91 -0.86 -2.02 1.95
N TYR A 92 -0.30 -0.86 2.30
CA TYR A 92 0.32 0.06 1.34
C TYR A 92 1.81 -0.20 1.29
N GLY A 93 2.35 -0.46 0.10
CA GLY A 93 3.79 -0.61 -0.12
C GLY A 93 4.20 -0.16 -1.51
N ALA A 94 5.45 -0.43 -1.86
CA ALA A 94 6.02 -0.16 -3.17
C ALA A 94 6.97 -1.29 -3.60
N THR A 95 7.31 -1.34 -4.88
CA THR A 95 8.32 -2.28 -5.41
C THR A 95 9.75 -1.82 -5.15
N ASP A 96 9.94 -0.59 -4.66
CA ASP A 96 11.24 0.05 -4.42
C ASP A 96 11.23 0.79 -3.06
N PRO A 97 12.31 0.70 -2.26
CA PRO A 97 12.36 1.31 -0.93
C PRO A 97 12.33 2.85 -0.96
N LEU A 98 12.93 3.48 -1.97
CA LEU A 98 12.92 4.95 -2.10
C LEU A 98 11.53 5.45 -2.48
N VAL A 99 10.79 4.69 -3.29
CA VAL A 99 9.37 4.98 -3.55
C VAL A 99 8.54 4.86 -2.28
N ALA A 100 8.72 3.79 -1.51
CA ALA A 100 8.02 3.64 -0.24
C ALA A 100 8.29 4.82 0.70
N LEU A 101 9.55 5.25 0.81
CA LEU A 101 9.97 6.42 1.59
C LEU A 101 9.34 7.73 1.08
N ALA A 102 9.33 7.95 -0.23
CA ALA A 102 8.79 9.17 -0.83
C ALA A 102 7.28 9.33 -0.59
N GLU A 103 6.52 8.23 -0.64
CA GLU A 103 5.05 8.24 -0.46
C GLU A 103 4.63 8.65 0.96
N VAL A 104 5.49 8.42 1.96
CA VAL A 104 5.24 8.85 3.35
C VAL A 104 5.23 10.37 3.49
N ARG A 105 5.93 11.10 2.61
CA ARG A 105 6.08 12.57 2.64
C ARG A 105 6.46 13.10 4.04
N PRO A 106 7.51 12.55 4.67
CA PRO A 106 7.90 12.96 6.01
C PRO A 106 8.40 14.42 6.02
N PRO A 107 8.14 15.20 7.07
CA PRO A 107 8.75 16.50 7.23
C PRO A 107 10.24 16.36 7.59
N VAL A 108 11.01 17.43 7.35
CA VAL A 108 12.42 17.51 7.75
C VAL A 108 12.55 17.30 9.26
N GLY A 109 13.53 16.50 9.67
CA GLY A 109 13.80 16.15 11.06
C GLY A 109 13.01 14.94 11.59
N CYS A 110 12.09 14.36 10.82
CA CYS A 110 11.46 13.09 11.19
C CYS A 110 12.33 11.89 10.79
N SER A 111 12.17 10.80 11.55
CA SER A 111 12.72 9.49 11.23
C SER A 111 11.66 8.63 10.55
N VAL A 112 12.05 7.93 9.50
CA VAL A 112 11.20 6.99 8.77
C VAL A 112 11.84 5.62 8.82
N ALA A 113 11.09 4.62 9.30
CA ALA A 113 11.53 3.23 9.18
C ALA A 113 11.01 2.66 7.87
N VAL A 114 11.87 1.99 7.12
CA VAL A 114 11.56 1.28 5.87
C VAL A 114 11.89 -0.19 6.10
N ALA A 115 11.00 -1.10 5.68
CA ALA A 115 11.25 -2.53 5.76
C ALA A 115 10.76 -3.26 4.52
N ARG A 116 11.45 -4.33 4.17
CA ARG A 116 11.05 -5.29 3.13
C ARG A 116 10.08 -6.32 3.71
N PHE A 117 9.03 -6.59 2.96
CA PHE A 117 8.03 -7.63 3.20
C PHE A 117 8.07 -8.60 2.04
N ASN A 118 8.49 -9.84 2.29
CA ASN A 118 8.42 -10.91 1.32
C ASN A 118 6.95 -11.33 1.14
N VAL A 119 6.53 -11.49 -0.11
CA VAL A 119 5.22 -12.03 -0.45
C VAL A 119 5.34 -13.56 -0.45
N ILE A 120 4.79 -14.21 0.58
CA ILE A 120 5.05 -15.62 0.92
C ILE A 120 4.04 -16.60 0.35
N ARG A 121 3.02 -16.11 -0.36
CA ARG A 121 2.07 -16.91 -1.16
C ARG A 121 1.80 -16.22 -2.49
N PRO A 122 1.36 -16.93 -3.53
CA PRO A 122 0.90 -16.29 -4.76
C PRO A 122 -0.26 -15.32 -4.48
N VAL A 123 -0.20 -14.15 -5.11
CA VAL A 123 -1.26 -13.14 -5.10
C VAL A 123 -1.43 -12.54 -6.50
N THR A 124 -2.66 -12.18 -6.85
CA THR A 124 -2.97 -11.56 -8.14
C THR A 124 -3.14 -10.05 -7.99
N LEU A 125 -2.36 -9.27 -8.74
CA LEU A 125 -2.42 -7.82 -8.75
C LEU A 125 -3.04 -7.30 -10.06
N LEU A 126 -3.96 -6.35 -9.97
CA LEU A 126 -4.40 -5.58 -11.12
C LEU A 126 -3.41 -4.46 -11.41
N ASP A 127 -2.75 -4.50 -12.56
CA ASP A 127 -1.87 -3.43 -13.04
C ASP A 127 -2.66 -2.35 -13.77
N LEU A 128 -2.79 -1.18 -13.13
CA LEU A 128 -3.51 -0.05 -13.71
C LEU A 128 -2.79 0.58 -14.91
N THR A 129 -1.46 0.46 -14.99
CA THR A 129 -0.69 0.89 -16.16
C THR A 129 -1.02 0.01 -17.35
N ALA A 130 -0.96 -1.32 -17.16
CA ALA A 130 -1.36 -2.29 -18.17
C ALA A 130 -2.83 -2.14 -18.56
N LEU A 131 -3.72 -1.93 -17.59
CA LEU A 131 -5.14 -1.71 -17.85
C LEU A 131 -5.37 -0.48 -18.72
N ARG A 132 -4.71 0.64 -18.42
CA ARG A 132 -4.75 1.85 -19.27
C ARG A 132 -4.28 1.54 -20.68
N ASP A 133 -3.16 0.82 -20.83
CA ASP A 133 -2.55 0.57 -22.13
C ASP A 133 -3.36 -0.42 -22.99
N ALA A 134 -3.90 -1.50 -22.40
CA ALA A 134 -4.80 -2.44 -23.08
C ALA A 134 -5.99 -1.73 -23.70
N MET A 135 -6.53 -0.73 -23.00
CA MET A 135 -7.73 -0.01 -23.42
C MET A 135 -7.47 1.05 -24.50
N THR A 136 -6.20 1.39 -24.79
CA THR A 136 -5.84 2.23 -25.95
C THR A 136 -5.73 1.46 -27.27
N LEU A 137 -5.82 0.13 -27.22
CA LEU A 137 -5.68 -0.77 -28.36
C LEU A 137 -7.06 -1.27 -28.81
N GLY A 138 -7.69 -0.55 -29.73
CA GLY A 138 -8.84 -1.07 -30.46
C GLY A 138 -8.64 -0.90 -31.96
N ASP A 139 -9.12 -1.88 -32.72
CA ASP A 139 -9.23 -1.78 -34.17
C ASP A 139 -10.49 -0.97 -34.50
N ILE A 140 -10.33 0.10 -35.28
CA ILE A 140 -11.37 1.07 -35.65
C ILE A 140 -12.53 0.44 -36.46
N PHE A 141 -12.41 -0.83 -36.86
CA PHE A 141 -13.41 -1.58 -37.62
C PHE A 141 -14.18 -2.64 -36.81
N ASP A 142 -13.97 -2.75 -35.50
CA ASP A 142 -14.74 -3.65 -34.63
C ASP A 142 -16.11 -3.02 -34.27
N PRO A 143 -17.26 -3.68 -34.51
CA PRO A 143 -18.58 -3.17 -34.12
C PRO A 143 -18.75 -2.93 -32.61
N SER A 144 -17.93 -3.59 -31.78
CA SER A 144 -17.87 -3.38 -30.32
C SER A 144 -16.90 -2.26 -29.89
N PHE A 145 -16.26 -1.59 -30.84
CA PHE A 145 -15.24 -0.57 -30.61
C PHE A 145 -15.77 0.64 -29.83
N LEU A 146 -17.03 1.05 -30.04
CA LEU A 146 -17.64 2.17 -29.32
C LEU A 146 -17.83 1.87 -27.83
N ASP A 147 -18.37 0.70 -27.48
CA ASP A 147 -18.54 0.28 -26.08
C ASP A 147 -17.19 0.06 -25.40
N ARG A 148 -16.21 -0.51 -26.12
CA ARG A 148 -14.82 -0.60 -25.65
C ARG A 148 -14.19 0.77 -25.44
N LEU A 149 -14.45 1.75 -26.31
CA LEU A 149 -13.91 3.10 -26.20
C LEU A 149 -14.50 3.86 -25.01
N GLN A 150 -15.81 3.71 -24.74
CA GLN A 150 -16.45 4.29 -23.56
C GLN A 150 -15.90 3.66 -22.27
N ARG A 151 -15.76 2.34 -22.25
CA ARG A 151 -15.13 1.62 -21.14
C ARG A 151 -13.66 2.02 -20.97
N ALA A 152 -12.93 2.22 -22.06
CA ALA A 152 -11.54 2.68 -22.07
C ALA A 152 -11.39 4.08 -21.50
N ASP A 153 -12.23 5.00 -21.93
CA ASP A 153 -12.19 6.38 -21.46
C ASP A 153 -12.54 6.46 -19.97
N PHE A 154 -13.51 5.67 -19.51
CA PHE A 154 -13.84 5.59 -18.09
C PHE A 154 -12.71 4.99 -17.25
N LEU A 155 -12.10 3.88 -17.69
CA LEU A 155 -10.97 3.27 -17.00
C LEU A 155 -9.71 4.17 -17.02
N ARG A 156 -9.51 4.92 -18.10
CA ARG A 156 -8.48 5.98 -18.17
C ARG A 156 -8.76 7.06 -17.12
N GLN A 157 -9.99 7.55 -17.03
CA GLN A 157 -10.39 8.52 -16.00
C GLN A 157 -10.19 7.95 -14.60
N ILE A 158 -10.46 6.66 -14.36
CA ILE A 158 -10.17 5.98 -13.09
C ILE A 158 -8.66 5.96 -12.82
N SER A 159 -7.86 5.52 -13.79
CA SER A 159 -6.41 5.44 -13.65
C SER A 159 -5.82 6.83 -13.37
N GLU A 160 -6.29 7.86 -14.06
CA GLU A 160 -5.91 9.26 -13.79
C GLU A 160 -6.33 9.67 -12.38
N ARG A 161 -7.54 9.33 -11.93
CA ARG A 161 -8.02 9.71 -10.59
C ARG A 161 -7.34 8.95 -9.45
N ILE A 162 -6.85 7.74 -9.70
CA ILE A 162 -6.03 6.95 -8.78
C ILE A 162 -4.59 7.47 -8.72
N THR A 163 -4.05 7.88 -9.86
CA THR A 163 -2.66 8.34 -9.98
C THR A 163 -2.48 9.80 -9.62
N VAL A 164 -3.49 10.67 -9.75
CA VAL A 164 -3.36 12.08 -9.38
C VAL A 164 -3.31 12.25 -7.85
N PRO A 165 -2.31 12.98 -7.30
CA PRO A 165 -2.28 13.33 -5.88
C PRO A 165 -3.54 14.11 -5.50
N VAL A 166 -4.32 13.59 -4.55
CA VAL A 166 -5.44 14.35 -3.98
C VAL A 166 -4.86 15.44 -3.09
N MET A 167 -5.28 16.69 -3.30
CA MET A 167 -4.89 17.81 -2.45
C MET A 167 -5.48 17.61 -1.04
N PRO A 168 -4.78 18.00 0.05
CA PRO A 168 -5.23 17.80 1.43
C PRO A 168 -6.67 18.28 1.69
N ASP A 169 -7.10 19.36 1.03
CA ASP A 169 -8.42 19.96 1.21
C ASP A 169 -9.55 19.19 0.48
N ASP A 170 -9.22 18.33 -0.49
CA ASP A 170 -10.17 17.57 -1.32
C ASP A 170 -10.19 16.05 -1.00
N GLU A 171 -9.46 15.61 0.03
CA GLU A 171 -9.28 14.19 0.38
C GLU A 171 -10.60 13.42 0.53
N HIS A 172 -11.62 14.04 1.12
CA HIS A 172 -12.89 13.37 1.39
C HIS A 172 -13.66 12.97 0.12
N LEU A 173 -13.68 13.80 -0.92
CA LEU A 173 -14.38 13.48 -2.18
C LEU A 173 -13.50 12.67 -3.14
N GLY A 174 -12.19 12.96 -3.16
CA GLY A 174 -11.22 12.24 -3.97
C GLY A 174 -11.13 10.76 -3.60
N TYR A 175 -11.14 10.44 -2.30
CA TYR A 175 -10.99 9.06 -1.83
C TYR A 175 -12.25 8.22 -2.01
N LEU A 176 -13.45 8.80 -2.08
CA LEU A 176 -14.67 7.99 -2.20
C LEU A 176 -14.70 7.14 -3.48
N VAL A 177 -14.25 7.72 -4.60
CA VAL A 177 -14.24 7.00 -5.90
C VAL A 177 -13.22 5.87 -5.87
N THR A 178 -12.00 6.14 -5.43
CA THR A 178 -10.92 5.16 -5.39
C THR A 178 -11.15 4.08 -4.34
N GLN A 179 -11.75 4.43 -3.18
CA GLN A 179 -12.21 3.47 -2.17
C GLN A 179 -13.34 2.58 -2.72
N ALA A 180 -14.31 3.14 -3.44
CA ALA A 180 -15.39 2.37 -4.03
C ALA A 180 -14.87 1.35 -5.07
N ILE A 181 -13.86 1.72 -5.85
CA ILE A 181 -13.25 0.79 -6.81
C ILE A 181 -12.46 -0.29 -6.07
N ALA A 182 -11.65 0.09 -5.08
CA ALA A 182 -10.87 -0.87 -4.28
C ALA A 182 -11.77 -1.86 -3.53
N ASP A 183 -12.84 -1.38 -2.89
CA ASP A 183 -13.82 -2.22 -2.19
C ASP A 183 -14.51 -3.18 -3.18
N PHE A 184 -14.86 -2.72 -4.40
CA PHE A 184 -15.45 -3.58 -5.42
C PHE A 184 -14.48 -4.68 -5.88
N LEU A 185 -13.25 -4.31 -6.25
CA LEU A 185 -12.22 -5.25 -6.69
C LEU A 185 -11.88 -6.27 -5.61
N ALA A 186 -11.87 -5.87 -4.34
CA ALA A 186 -11.63 -6.77 -3.21
C ALA A 186 -12.72 -7.83 -3.03
N THR A 187 -13.94 -7.58 -3.55
CA THR A 187 -15.08 -8.52 -3.51
C THR A 187 -15.17 -9.45 -4.72
N LEU A 188 -14.33 -9.27 -5.74
CA LEU A 188 -14.33 -10.14 -6.91
C LEU A 188 -13.77 -11.53 -6.55
N GLU A 189 -14.53 -12.55 -6.94
CA GLU A 189 -14.13 -13.96 -6.83
C GLU A 189 -13.55 -14.49 -8.15
N ASN A 190 -13.96 -13.94 -9.30
CA ASN A 190 -13.54 -14.39 -10.63
C ASN A 190 -13.38 -13.20 -11.61
N PRO A 191 -12.16 -12.86 -12.04
CA PRO A 191 -10.89 -13.33 -11.47
C PRO A 191 -10.72 -12.82 -10.03
N GLU A 192 -10.06 -13.62 -9.19
CA GLU A 192 -9.70 -13.17 -7.85
C GLU A 192 -8.57 -12.13 -7.93
N ILE A 193 -8.78 -10.97 -7.30
CA ILE A 193 -7.80 -9.89 -7.24
C ILE A 193 -7.45 -9.62 -5.78
N ASP A 194 -6.17 -9.73 -5.44
CA ASP A 194 -5.62 -9.53 -4.10
C ASP A 194 -5.14 -8.09 -3.86
N GLY A 195 -4.87 -7.35 -4.93
CA GLY A 195 -4.37 -5.99 -4.83
C GLY A 195 -4.29 -5.23 -6.15
N ILE A 196 -3.78 -4.01 -6.06
CA ILE A 196 -3.63 -3.07 -7.18
C ILE A 196 -2.18 -2.62 -7.26
N LEU A 197 -1.62 -2.64 -8.47
CA LEU A 197 -0.33 -2.07 -8.83
C LEU A 197 -0.57 -0.78 -9.63
N PHE A 198 0.08 0.32 -9.25
CA PHE A 198 -0.07 1.60 -9.94
C PHE A 198 1.23 2.41 -9.91
N PRO A 199 1.47 3.29 -10.90
CA PRO A 199 2.74 4.01 -11.00
C PRO A 199 2.91 4.98 -9.82
N SER A 200 4.13 5.12 -9.33
CA SER A 200 4.44 6.17 -8.35
C SER A 200 4.59 7.52 -9.06
N VAL A 201 3.83 8.51 -8.61
CA VAL A 201 3.90 9.89 -9.14
C VAL A 201 5.21 10.58 -8.75
N GLN A 202 5.84 10.10 -7.68
CA GLN A 202 7.03 10.72 -7.08
C GLN A 202 8.34 10.17 -7.65
N SER A 203 8.31 9.11 -8.45
CA SER A 203 9.48 8.51 -9.07
C SER A 203 9.39 8.53 -10.58
N LYS A 204 10.52 8.81 -11.25
CA LYS A 204 10.67 8.63 -12.69
C LYS A 204 11.26 7.25 -12.94
N GLY A 205 10.45 6.28 -13.38
CA GLY A 205 10.92 4.93 -13.73
C GLY A 205 9.86 3.84 -13.55
N ASP A 206 10.30 2.58 -13.59
CA ASP A 206 9.47 1.37 -13.49
C ASP A 206 9.10 1.00 -12.04
N ALA A 207 9.18 1.95 -11.11
CA ALA A 207 8.86 1.71 -9.71
C ALA A 207 7.37 2.00 -9.45
N HIS A 208 6.72 1.07 -8.77
CA HIS A 208 5.28 1.05 -8.60
C HIS A 208 4.89 1.05 -7.13
N ASN A 209 3.75 1.68 -6.85
CA ASN A 209 3.03 1.52 -5.60
C ASN A 209 2.13 0.29 -5.68
N VAL A 210 1.98 -0.38 -4.55
CA VAL A 210 1.16 -1.58 -4.39
C VAL A 210 0.22 -1.39 -3.21
N VAL A 211 -1.04 -1.76 -3.42
CA VAL A 211 -2.00 -1.94 -2.34
C VAL A 211 -2.46 -3.38 -2.32
N LEU A 212 -2.24 -4.10 -1.23
CA LEU A 212 -2.89 -5.40 -1.00
C LEU A 212 -4.14 -5.19 -0.17
N PHE A 213 -5.26 -5.73 -0.66
CA PHE A 213 -6.55 -5.65 0.00
C PHE A 213 -6.55 -6.38 1.34
N HIS A 214 -7.61 -6.15 2.12
CA HIS A 214 -7.74 -6.77 3.43
C HIS A 214 -7.51 -8.28 3.39
N LYS A 215 -8.13 -9.02 2.46
CA LYS A 215 -7.96 -10.47 2.35
C LYS A 215 -6.51 -10.94 2.11
N ALA A 216 -5.65 -10.08 1.58
CA ALA A 216 -4.26 -10.40 1.20
C ALA A 216 -3.19 -9.57 1.93
N SER A 217 -3.55 -8.83 2.98
CA SER A 217 -2.62 -7.91 3.65
C SER A 217 -1.99 -8.48 4.93
N ARG A 218 -2.37 -9.68 5.36
CA ARG A 218 -1.94 -10.22 6.67
C ARG A 218 -0.44 -10.52 6.68
N VAL A 219 0.25 -9.98 7.68
CA VAL A 219 1.67 -10.20 7.95
C VAL A 219 1.82 -11.36 8.93
N ARG A 220 2.73 -12.29 8.63
CA ARG A 220 3.15 -13.36 9.55
C ARG A 220 3.89 -12.72 10.72
N PRO A 221 3.46 -12.98 11.97
CA PRO A 221 4.20 -12.53 13.13
C PRO A 221 5.63 -13.07 13.12
N MET A 222 6.59 -12.27 13.58
CA MET A 222 7.94 -12.75 13.83
C MET A 222 7.91 -13.85 14.89
N ASP A 223 8.64 -14.93 14.63
CA ASP A 223 8.79 -16.04 15.56
C ASP A 223 9.81 -15.68 16.64
N LEU A 224 9.31 -15.17 17.77
CA LEU A 224 10.12 -14.83 18.92
C LEU A 224 9.78 -15.76 20.08
N PRO A 225 10.77 -16.39 20.75
CA PRO A 225 10.50 -17.23 21.90
C PRO A 225 9.72 -16.47 22.97
N ARG A 226 8.77 -17.15 23.62
CA ARG A 226 7.93 -16.55 24.65
C ARG A 226 8.78 -16.00 25.79
N GLY A 227 8.54 -14.74 26.16
CA GLY A 227 9.29 -14.04 27.21
C GLY A 227 10.59 -13.40 26.74
N THR A 228 10.88 -13.41 25.42
CA THR A 228 12.00 -12.64 24.85
C THR A 228 11.80 -11.15 25.15
N ALA A 229 12.79 -10.53 25.78
CA ALA A 229 12.85 -9.08 25.94
C ALA A 229 13.61 -8.48 24.76
N ILE A 230 13.04 -7.45 24.14
CA ILE A 230 13.67 -6.75 23.02
C ILE A 230 14.17 -5.40 23.55
N GLU A 231 15.44 -5.12 23.31
CA GLU A 231 16.08 -3.87 23.68
C GLU A 231 16.62 -3.21 22.41
N VAL A 232 16.28 -1.94 22.21
CA VAL A 232 16.70 -1.15 21.05
C VAL A 232 17.67 -0.09 21.53
N SER A 233 18.86 -0.09 20.93
CA SER A 233 19.86 0.98 21.03
C SER A 233 19.86 1.73 19.71
N ASP A 234 19.98 3.05 19.78
CA ASP A 234 19.81 3.99 18.67
C ASP A 234 21.01 4.91 18.47
N GLY A 235 22.08 4.66 19.24
CA GLY A 235 23.30 5.41 19.19
C GLY A 235 24.04 5.44 20.51
N TYR A 236 25.10 6.25 20.52
CA TYR A 236 25.92 6.50 21.68
C TYR A 236 26.41 7.94 21.69
N ALA A 237 26.73 8.45 22.88
CA ALA A 237 27.31 9.77 23.04
C ALA A 237 28.83 9.73 22.80
N THR A 238 29.33 10.66 21.98
CA THR A 238 30.75 10.90 21.72
C THR A 238 31.16 12.30 22.16
N GLU A 239 32.45 12.61 22.04
CA GLU A 239 32.98 13.96 22.30
C GLU A 239 32.43 15.01 21.31
N ASP A 240 32.10 14.59 20.08
CA ASP A 240 31.56 15.44 19.02
C ASP A 240 30.02 15.51 19.01
N GLY A 241 29.37 14.78 19.93
CA GLY A 241 27.91 14.76 20.08
C GLY A 241 27.32 13.35 19.97
N TRP A 242 26.01 13.28 19.70
CA TRP A 242 25.31 12.01 19.54
C TRP A 242 25.61 11.38 18.18
N GLU A 243 26.11 10.14 18.16
CA GLU A 243 26.26 9.35 16.94
C GLU A 243 25.16 8.30 16.86
N SER A 244 24.49 8.21 15.70
CA SER A 244 23.43 7.23 15.47
C SER A 244 24.03 5.87 15.10
N ASP A 245 23.68 4.85 15.88
CA ASP A 245 24.08 3.46 15.65
C ASP A 245 22.94 2.55 16.16
N TYR A 246 22.09 2.10 15.23
CA TYR A 246 20.89 1.35 15.60
C TYR A 246 21.22 -0.14 15.73
N SER A 247 20.97 -0.67 16.93
CA SER A 247 21.19 -2.09 17.27
C SER A 247 19.99 -2.64 18.03
N ILE A 248 19.55 -3.85 17.67
CA ILE A 248 18.44 -4.56 18.32
C ILE A 248 19.00 -5.79 19.04
N TYR A 249 18.68 -5.93 20.32
CA TYR A 249 19.10 -7.03 21.16
C TYR A 249 17.90 -7.86 21.62
N GLU A 250 17.87 -9.12 21.22
CA GLU A 250 16.86 -10.09 21.65
C GLU A 250 17.39 -10.93 22.81
N ARG A 251 16.81 -10.73 23.99
CA ARG A 251 17.18 -11.46 25.21
C ARG A 251 16.18 -12.58 25.46
N VAL A 252 16.48 -13.74 24.88
CA VAL A 252 15.69 -14.97 25.06
C VAL A 252 15.87 -15.50 26.50
N PRO A 253 14.79 -15.85 27.21
CA PRO A 253 14.90 -16.41 28.56
C PRO A 253 15.61 -17.77 28.52
N ARG A 254 16.53 -18.00 29.47
CA ARG A 254 17.32 -19.25 29.56
C ARG A 254 16.47 -20.50 29.79
N THR A 255 15.32 -20.33 30.43
CA THR A 255 14.34 -21.39 30.66
C THR A 255 13.04 -20.99 29.98
N PRO A 256 12.49 -21.79 29.06
CA PRO A 256 11.18 -21.52 28.48
C PRO A 256 10.16 -21.34 29.61
N PRO A 257 9.33 -20.29 29.59
CA PRO A 257 8.28 -20.14 30.59
C PRO A 257 7.38 -21.37 30.55
N GLU A 258 6.94 -21.84 31.73
CA GLU A 258 6.06 -23.02 31.81
C GLU A 258 4.88 -22.86 30.83
N PRO A 259 4.61 -23.90 30.02
CA PRO A 259 3.47 -23.85 29.13
C PRO A 259 2.20 -23.63 29.98
N PRO A 260 1.24 -22.83 29.51
CA PRO A 260 -0.02 -22.68 30.22
C PRO A 260 -0.64 -24.07 30.41
N ALA A 261 -1.28 -24.30 31.57
CA ALA A 261 -1.76 -25.61 32.03
C ALA A 261 -2.72 -26.37 31.09
N HIS A 262 -3.08 -25.78 29.95
CA HIS A 262 -3.96 -26.32 28.91
C HIS A 262 -3.36 -26.32 27.49
N ALA A 263 -2.04 -26.13 27.32
CA ALA A 263 -1.40 -26.19 25.99
C ALA A 263 -1.23 -27.64 25.52
N THR A 264 -2.12 -28.11 24.63
CA THR A 264 -2.11 -29.46 24.05
C THR A 264 -1.11 -29.67 22.90
N ARG A 265 -0.25 -28.69 22.60
CA ARG A 265 0.72 -28.80 21.49
C ARG A 265 2.13 -28.31 21.87
N PRO A 266 3.19 -28.92 21.30
CA PRO A 266 4.57 -28.46 21.48
C PRO A 266 4.75 -27.01 20.99
N TRP A 267 5.52 -26.21 21.74
CA TRP A 267 5.63 -24.76 21.55
C TRP A 267 6.22 -24.33 20.19
N PHE A 268 7.06 -25.16 19.55
CA PHE A 268 7.61 -24.91 18.21
C PHE A 268 6.57 -25.10 17.07
N GLN A 269 5.33 -25.50 17.38
CA GLN A 269 4.21 -25.56 16.44
C GLN A 269 3.19 -24.41 16.66
N GLN A 270 3.54 -23.38 17.44
CA GLN A 270 2.67 -22.23 17.77
C GLN A 270 2.51 -21.18 16.65
N ALA A 271 2.87 -21.48 15.40
CA ALA A 271 2.53 -20.61 14.27
C ALA A 271 1.00 -20.48 14.03
N TYR A 272 0.20 -21.33 14.68
CA TYR A 272 -1.26 -21.26 14.67
C TYR A 272 -1.78 -21.00 16.09
N ASP A 273 -2.11 -19.75 16.40
CA ASP A 273 -2.86 -19.40 17.60
C ASP A 273 -4.36 -19.65 17.34
N PRO A 274 -4.98 -20.67 17.97
CA PRO A 274 -6.40 -20.97 17.77
C PRO A 274 -7.33 -19.87 18.32
N THR A 275 -6.80 -18.93 19.11
CA THR A 275 -7.51 -17.76 19.63
C THR A 275 -7.41 -16.54 18.71
N ASP A 276 -6.61 -16.60 17.65
CA ASP A 276 -6.52 -15.51 16.69
C ASP A 276 -7.88 -15.30 16.00
N PRO A 277 -8.53 -14.14 16.18
CA PRO A 277 -9.81 -13.85 15.54
C PRO A 277 -9.68 -13.69 14.02
N ASP A 278 -8.46 -13.44 13.52
CA ASP A 278 -8.17 -13.31 12.11
C ASP A 278 -7.91 -14.69 11.49
N ARG A 279 -8.73 -15.04 10.50
CA ARG A 279 -8.68 -16.34 9.80
C ARG A 279 -7.99 -16.26 8.43
N ARG A 280 -7.55 -15.08 8.00
CA ARG A 280 -6.90 -14.88 6.69
C ARG A 280 -5.55 -15.58 6.64
N ASP A 281 -5.16 -16.13 5.50
CA ASP A 281 -3.81 -16.67 5.38
C ASP A 281 -2.74 -15.57 5.45
N PHE A 282 -1.58 -15.90 6.01
CA PHE A 282 -0.43 -15.01 5.99
C PHE A 282 0.04 -14.82 4.56
N THR A 283 0.11 -13.57 4.14
CA THR A 283 0.49 -13.20 2.77
C THR A 283 1.87 -12.55 2.72
N LEU A 284 2.25 -11.88 3.80
CA LEU A 284 3.49 -11.13 3.92
C LEU A 284 4.33 -11.65 5.08
N GLU A 285 5.65 -11.58 4.94
CA GLU A 285 6.60 -11.81 6.03
C GLU A 285 7.64 -10.70 6.00
N VAL A 286 7.79 -9.96 7.10
CA VAL A 286 8.81 -8.91 7.18
C VAL A 286 10.20 -9.56 7.24
N ASP A 287 11.17 -8.97 6.56
CA ASP A 287 12.58 -9.30 6.74
C ASP A 287 13.19 -8.36 7.80
N PRO A 288 13.47 -8.82 9.03
CA PRO A 288 13.99 -7.97 10.09
C PRO A 288 15.37 -7.38 9.77
N GLN A 289 16.16 -8.03 8.92
CA GLN A 289 17.50 -7.55 8.54
C GLN A 289 17.44 -6.43 7.50
N SER A 290 16.28 -6.24 6.85
CA SER A 290 16.07 -5.18 5.86
C SER A 290 15.60 -3.85 6.46
N VAL A 291 15.41 -3.79 7.78
CA VAL A 291 14.86 -2.60 8.44
C VAL A 291 15.91 -1.50 8.44
N GLU A 292 15.57 -0.37 7.81
CA GLU A 292 16.41 0.81 7.71
C GLU A 292 15.72 2.02 8.35
N ILE A 293 16.50 2.89 9.01
CA ILE A 293 16.03 4.19 9.48
C ILE A 293 16.60 5.30 8.62
N HIS A 294 15.69 6.11 8.10
CA HIS A 294 15.99 7.28 7.29
C HIS A 294 15.64 8.54 8.07
N THR A 295 16.64 9.32 8.46
CA THR A 295 16.45 10.65 9.05
C THR A 295 16.39 11.69 7.94
N VAL A 296 15.28 12.41 7.85
CA VAL A 296 15.02 13.34 6.73
C VAL A 296 15.79 14.64 6.94
N GLY A 297 16.91 14.80 6.25
CA GLY A 297 17.75 16.01 6.33
C GLY A 297 17.24 17.20 5.51
N ALA A 298 16.62 16.94 4.34
CA ALA A 298 16.08 17.98 3.47
C ALA A 298 15.03 17.41 2.51
N VAL A 299 14.14 18.27 1.99
CA VAL A 299 13.18 17.94 0.93
C VAL A 299 13.44 18.85 -0.27
N GLN A 300 13.50 18.28 -1.47
CA GLN A 300 13.65 19.02 -2.72
C GLN A 300 12.33 19.00 -3.51
N TYR A 301 11.91 20.15 -4.03
CA TYR A 301 10.71 20.29 -4.85
C TYR A 301 11.08 20.66 -6.28
N GLN A 302 10.52 19.93 -7.25
CA GLN A 302 10.56 20.32 -8.66
C GLN A 302 9.29 21.11 -8.99
N THR A 303 9.43 22.34 -9.51
CA THR A 303 8.30 23.25 -9.77
C THR A 303 8.41 23.93 -11.13
N ASP A 304 7.29 24.14 -11.80
CA ASP A 304 7.20 25.03 -12.96
C ASP A 304 6.92 26.47 -12.50
N ARG A 305 7.87 27.37 -12.73
CA ARG A 305 7.76 28.77 -12.33
C ARG A 305 6.93 29.55 -13.34
N ASN A 306 5.70 29.89 -12.97
CA ASN A 306 4.78 30.68 -13.80
C ASN A 306 4.66 32.12 -13.25
N SER A 307 5.03 33.13 -14.04
CA SER A 307 4.87 34.53 -13.66
C SER A 307 3.44 35.00 -13.91
N VAL A 308 2.79 35.61 -12.92
CA VAL A 308 1.44 36.17 -13.07
C VAL A 308 1.53 37.62 -13.56
N ARG A 309 0.85 37.92 -14.67
CA ARG A 309 0.63 39.29 -15.14
C ARG A 309 -0.79 39.72 -14.80
N ARG A 310 -0.94 40.92 -14.24
CA ARG A 310 -2.24 41.48 -13.90
C ARG A 310 -2.52 42.69 -14.79
N HIS A 311 -3.60 42.62 -15.55
CA HIS A 311 -4.09 43.72 -16.37
C HIS A 311 -5.37 44.26 -15.76
N ARG A 312 -5.54 45.59 -15.77
CA ARG A 312 -6.78 46.27 -15.36
C ARG A 312 -7.31 47.01 -16.58
N PHE A 313 -8.54 46.71 -16.95
CA PHE A 313 -9.30 47.46 -17.95
C PHE A 313 -10.44 48.19 -17.23
N THR A 314 -10.74 49.39 -17.69
CA THR A 314 -11.94 50.13 -17.30
C THR A 314 -12.94 49.92 -18.42
N ASP A 315 -14.11 49.35 -18.13
CA ASP A 315 -15.19 49.26 -19.11
C ASP A 315 -15.64 50.68 -19.49
N THR A 316 -15.54 51.04 -20.76
CA THR A 316 -16.19 52.23 -21.30
C THR A 316 -17.62 51.84 -21.67
N GLU A 317 -18.61 52.35 -20.93
CA GLU A 317 -20.00 52.29 -21.37
C GLU A 317 -20.11 52.88 -22.78
N ALA A 318 -20.76 52.14 -23.69
CA ALA A 318 -21.01 52.61 -25.04
C ALA A 318 -21.84 53.91 -24.95
N ALA A 319 -21.25 55.02 -25.38
CA ALA A 319 -22.00 56.26 -25.59
C ALA A 319 -23.13 55.96 -26.58
N SER A 320 -24.36 56.15 -26.10
CA SER A 320 -25.62 55.92 -26.81
C SER A 320 -25.77 56.85 -28.02
#